data_AF-A0A6J6K5H4-F1
#
_entry.id   AF-A0A6J6K5H4-F1
#
_cell.length_a   1.000
_cell.length_b   1.000
_cell.length_c   1.000
_cell.angle_alpha   90.00
_cell.angle_beta   90.00
_cell.angle_gamma   90.00
#
_symmetry.space_group_name_H-M   'P 1'
#
loop_
_entity.id
_entity.type
_entity.pdbx_description
1 polymer ?
#
loop_
_entity_poly.entity_id
_entity_poly.type
_entity_poly.pdbx_seq_one_letter_code
_entity_poly.pdbx_strand_id
1 'polypeptide(L)'
;MNLPVVISSALDSSVGISHGLALAMATPNLYGACGLGTVGLLEGDVTSQPLLPENGFLSPRRINPDLLDRYRAKTERQKWWQDRVNKISSGGLN
;
A
#
# COMPACT_ATOMS: atom_id res chain seq x y z
N MET A 1 -2.17 -15.51 -21.96
CA MET A 1 -3.39 -14.69 -21.87
C MET A 1 -2.99 -13.23 -22.05
N ASN A 2 -3.60 -12.49 -22.97
CA ASN A 2 -3.31 -11.06 -23.22
C ASN A 2 -4.56 -10.21 -22.92
N LEU A 3 -5.15 -10.42 -21.74
CA LEU A 3 -6.33 -9.68 -21.31
C LEU A 3 -5.90 -8.37 -20.64
N PRO A 4 -6.62 -7.26 -20.82
CA PRO A 4 -6.37 -6.03 -20.08
C PRO A 4 -6.43 -6.24 -18.57
N VAL A 5 -5.60 -5.54 -17.81
CA VAL A 5 -5.58 -5.61 -16.34
C VAL A 5 -5.70 -4.23 -15.71
N VAL A 6 -6.22 -4.18 -14.49
CA VAL A 6 -6.27 -2.98 -13.66
C VAL A 6 -5.67 -3.29 -12.30
N ILE A 7 -4.92 -2.34 -11.74
CA ILE A 7 -4.33 -2.48 -10.41
C ILE A 7 -5.25 -1.82 -9.38
N SER A 8 -5.46 -2.52 -8.26
CA SER A 8 -6.20 -2.02 -7.10
C SER A 8 -5.35 -2.18 -5.84
N SER A 9 -5.61 -1.30 -4.87
CA SER A 9 -5.08 -1.41 -3.50
C SER A 9 -5.97 -2.27 -2.61
N ALA A 10 -5.46 -2.64 -1.43
CA ALA A 10 -6.20 -3.34 -0.38
C ALA A 10 -6.51 -2.43 0.82
N LEU A 11 -6.71 -1.12 0.58
CA LEU A 11 -6.83 -0.07 1.61
C LEU A 11 -5.54 0.07 2.45
N ASP A 12 -4.40 0.09 1.78
CA ASP A 12 -3.10 0.24 2.42
C ASP A 12 -2.78 1.70 2.79
N SER A 13 -1.82 1.88 3.70
CA SER A 13 -1.14 3.16 3.90
C SER A 13 -0.39 3.59 2.62
N SER A 14 0.11 4.84 2.58
CA SER A 14 0.88 5.32 1.42
C SER A 14 2.05 4.40 1.05
N VAL A 15 2.65 3.71 2.04
CA VAL A 15 3.71 2.73 1.79
C VAL A 15 3.22 1.63 0.85
N GLY A 16 2.08 1.00 1.14
CA GLY A 16 1.52 -0.05 0.27
C GLY A 16 1.04 0.50 -1.07
N ILE A 17 0.41 1.69 -1.08
CA ILE A 17 -0.03 2.36 -2.31
C ILE A 17 1.13 2.65 -3.25
N SER A 18 2.31 3.02 -2.74
CA SER A 18 3.50 3.24 -3.57
C SER A 18 3.96 1.97 -4.30
N HIS A 19 3.78 0.78 -3.70
CA HIS A 19 4.08 -0.49 -4.35
C HIS A 19 3.03 -0.84 -5.42
N GLY A 20 1.75 -0.60 -5.13
CA GLY A 20 0.68 -0.73 -6.14
C GLY A 20 0.89 0.20 -7.34
N LEU A 21 1.33 1.44 -7.09
CA LEU A 21 1.66 2.40 -8.13
C LEU A 21 2.88 1.94 -8.96
N ALA A 22 3.92 1.44 -8.31
CA ALA A 22 5.08 0.87 -9.01
C ALA A 22 4.68 -0.33 -9.89
N LEU A 23 3.78 -1.19 -9.41
CA LEU A 23 3.23 -2.29 -10.20
C LEU A 23 2.45 -1.77 -11.41
N ALA A 24 1.57 -0.78 -11.21
CA ALA A 24 0.81 -0.17 -12.31
C ALA A 24 1.75 0.38 -13.40
N MET A 25 2.81 1.10 -13.01
CA MET A 25 3.81 1.64 -13.95
C MET A 25 4.56 0.57 -14.72
N ALA A 26 4.79 -0.60 -14.13
CA ALA A 26 5.52 -1.71 -14.74
C ALA A 26 4.61 -2.64 -15.59
N THR A 27 3.29 -2.41 -15.61
CA THR A 27 2.32 -3.33 -16.21
C THR A 27 2.06 -2.99 -17.69
N PRO A 28 2.44 -3.84 -18.67
CA PRO A 28 2.36 -3.51 -20.10
C PRO A 28 0.93 -3.37 -20.67
N ASN A 29 -0.03 -4.09 -20.09
CA ASN A 29 -1.43 -4.17 -20.51
C ASN A 29 -2.39 -3.50 -19.52
N LEU A 30 -1.92 -2.45 -18.84
CA LEU A 30 -2.71 -1.67 -17.89
C LEU A 30 -3.86 -0.95 -18.61
N TYR A 31 -5.07 -1.08 -18.07
CA TYR A 31 -6.28 -0.51 -18.63
C TYR A 31 -7.00 0.36 -17.60
N GLY A 32 -7.32 1.60 -18.01
CA GLY A 32 -8.14 2.53 -17.23
C GLY A 32 -7.47 3.07 -15.97
N ALA A 33 -8.29 3.69 -15.11
CA ALA A 33 -7.84 4.23 -13.83
C ALA A 33 -7.60 3.11 -12.81
N CYS A 34 -6.53 3.24 -12.04
CA CYS A 34 -6.20 2.29 -10.97
C CYS A 34 -6.97 2.60 -9.67
N GLY A 35 -7.30 1.56 -8.91
CA GLY A 35 -7.92 1.64 -7.58
C GLY A 35 -6.92 1.98 -6.47
N LEU A 36 -6.09 3.00 -6.67
CA LEU A 36 -4.97 3.36 -5.77
C LEU A 36 -5.20 4.62 -4.94
N GLY A 37 -6.30 5.36 -5.18
CA GLY A 37 -6.63 6.58 -4.45
C GLY A 37 -7.22 6.37 -3.05
N THR A 38 -6.93 5.25 -2.39
CA THR A 38 -7.62 4.82 -1.16
C THR A 38 -7.04 5.38 0.13
N VAL A 39 -5.85 5.99 0.10
CA VAL A 39 -5.28 6.70 1.27
C VAL A 39 -6.26 7.73 1.82
N GLY A 40 -6.98 8.45 0.94
CA GLY A 40 -7.97 9.45 1.33
C GLY A 40 -9.21 8.92 2.05
N LEU A 41 -9.37 7.59 2.14
CA LEU A 41 -10.44 6.94 2.91
C LEU A 41 -10.04 6.67 4.37
N LEU A 42 -8.75 6.77 4.70
CA LEU A 42 -8.23 6.51 6.03
C LEU A 42 -8.25 7.80 6.88
N GLU A 43 -8.45 7.66 8.19
CA GLU A 43 -8.37 8.78 9.14
C GLU A 43 -6.95 9.38 9.24
N GLY A 44 -5.95 8.58 8.88
CA GLY A 44 -4.55 8.99 8.93
C GLY A 44 -3.63 8.07 8.15
N ASP A 45 -2.38 8.49 8.04
CA ASP A 45 -1.36 7.80 7.28
C ASP A 45 0.00 7.85 8.00
N VAL A 46 0.86 6.86 7.77
CA VAL A 46 2.13 6.70 8.49
C VAL A 46 3.22 7.67 8.04
N THR A 47 2.92 8.58 7.12
CA THR A 47 3.83 9.61 6.61
C THR A 47 3.21 11.01 6.71
N SER A 48 4.03 12.02 6.96
CA SER A 48 3.62 13.44 6.93
C SER A 48 3.29 13.95 5.53
N GLN A 49 3.70 13.21 4.50
CA GLN A 49 3.40 13.49 3.11
C GLN A 49 2.60 12.30 2.55
N PRO A 50 1.27 12.28 2.68
CA PRO A 50 0.46 11.18 2.16
C PRO A 50 0.44 11.16 0.63
N LEU A 51 0.32 9.97 0.04
CA LEU A 51 0.26 9.75 -1.40
C LEU A 51 -1.20 9.88 -1.87
N LEU A 52 -1.69 11.12 -1.90
CA LEU A 52 -3.05 11.45 -2.31
C LEU A 52 -3.13 11.73 -3.81
N PRO A 53 -4.26 11.38 -4.47
CA PRO A 53 -4.48 11.76 -5.87
C PRO A 53 -4.61 13.27 -6.02
N GLU A 54 -3.90 13.82 -7.00
CA GLU A 54 -4.04 15.21 -7.44
C GLU A 54 -4.51 15.20 -8.90
N ASN A 55 -5.66 15.83 -9.16
CA ASN A 55 -6.29 15.85 -10.49
C ASN A 55 -6.47 14.46 -11.13
N GLY A 56 -6.70 13.43 -10.32
CA GLY A 56 -6.88 12.05 -10.78
C GLY A 56 -5.57 11.26 -10.99
N PHE A 57 -4.41 11.83 -10.67
CA PHE A 57 -3.11 11.19 -10.83
C PHE A 57 -2.37 11.04 -9.51
N LEU A 58 -1.49 10.03 -9.44
CA LEU A 58 -0.56 9.83 -8.32
C LEU A 58 0.87 10.00 -8.82
N SER A 59 1.68 10.75 -8.07
CA SER A 59 3.10 10.94 -8.39
C SER A 59 3.96 9.85 -7.73
N PRO A 60 4.72 9.04 -8.49
CA PRO A 60 5.50 7.96 -7.93
C PRO A 60 6.67 8.48 -7.09
N ARG A 61 6.76 8.00 -5.86
CA ARG A 61 7.88 8.26 -4.95
C ARG A 61 7.99 7.16 -3.90
N ARG A 62 9.18 7.02 -3.33
CA ARG A 62 9.37 6.24 -2.12
C ARG A 62 8.74 6.97 -0.94
N ILE A 63 8.01 6.23 -0.12
CA ILE A 63 7.37 6.77 1.09
C ILE A 63 8.31 6.60 2.27
N ASN A 64 8.51 7.68 3.03
CA ASN A 64 9.17 7.67 4.32
C ASN A 64 8.12 7.65 5.43
N PRO A 65 7.98 6.58 6.23
CA PRO A 65 6.97 6.49 7.28
C PRO A 65 7.43 7.20 8.56
N ASP A 66 7.46 8.53 8.55
CA ASP A 66 7.92 9.38 9.65
C ASP A 66 6.91 9.57 10.80
N LEU A 67 5.70 9.02 10.68
CA LEU A 67 4.66 9.11 11.71
C LEU A 67 4.36 7.77 12.41
N LEU A 68 5.26 6.79 12.35
CA LEU A 68 5.04 5.47 12.95
C LEU A 68 4.71 5.52 14.44
N ASP A 69 5.32 6.42 15.20
CA ASP A 69 5.04 6.54 16.64
C ASP A 69 3.65 7.08 16.92
N ARG A 70 3.11 7.94 16.05
CA ARG A 70 1.73 8.46 16.16
C ARG A 70 0.70 7.35 15.97
N TYR A 71 0.93 6.45 15.01
CA TYR A 71 0.01 5.36 14.65
C TYR A 71 0.40 4.01 15.26
N ARG A 72 1.29 4.01 16.26
CA ARG A 72 1.81 2.80 16.88
C ARG A 72 0.68 2.05 17.59
N ALA A 73 0.46 0.80 17.17
CA ALA A 73 -0.47 -0.09 17.86
C ALA A 73 0.07 -0.49 19.25
N LYS A 74 -0.83 -0.92 20.15
CA LYS A 74 -0.43 -1.49 21.45
C LYS A 74 0.50 -2.70 21.28
N THR A 75 1.36 -2.94 22.26
CA THR A 75 2.40 -3.99 22.20
C THR A 75 1.83 -5.37 21.90
N GLU A 76 0.67 -5.72 22.45
CA GLU A 76 0.04 -7.02 22.20
C GLU A 76 -0.34 -7.18 20.72
N ARG A 77 -0.81 -6.10 20.09
CA ARG A 77 -1.15 -6.10 18.65
C ARG A 77 0.08 -6.17 17.78
N GLN A 78 1.17 -5.50 18.17
CA GLN A 78 2.46 -5.61 17.47
C GLN A 78 2.97 -7.05 17.51
N LYS A 79 2.95 -7.68 18.70
CA LYS A 79 3.34 -9.09 18.85
C LYS A 79 2.49 -10.02 18.00
N TRP A 80 1.18 -9.86 18.03
CA TRP A 80 0.27 -10.66 17.21
C TRP A 80 0.59 -10.59 15.71
N TRP A 81 0.88 -9.38 15.20
CA TRP A 81 1.27 -9.20 13.79
C TRP A 81 2.61 -9.85 13.47
N GLN A 82 3.62 -9.71 14.34
CA GLN A 82 4.93 -10.33 14.14
C GLN A 82 4.82 -11.86 14.11
N ASP A 83 4.06 -12.44 15.05
CA ASP A 83 3.83 -13.89 15.11
C ASP A 83 3.11 -14.40 13.85
N ARG A 84 2.14 -13.63 13.34
CA ARG A 84 1.42 -13.95 12.09
C ARG A 84 2.33 -13.91 10.86
N VAL A 85 3.18 -12.88 10.73
CA VAL A 85 4.15 -12.77 9.63
C VAL A 85 5.15 -13.91 9.70
N ASN A 86 5.69 -14.21 10.88
CA ASN A 86 6.63 -15.31 11.08
C ASN A 86 6.04 -16.64 10.60
N LYS A 87 4.77 -16.92 10.93
CA LYS A 87 4.06 -18.13 10.49
C LYS A 87 3.96 -18.25 8.97
N ILE A 88 3.68 -17.15 8.26
CA ILE A 88 3.58 -17.13 6.79
C ILE A 88 4.98 -17.30 6.18
N SER A 89 5.97 -16.57 6.68
CA SER A 89 7.34 -16.62 6.16
C SER A 89 8.00 -17.99 6.38
N SER A 90 7.75 -18.65 7.51
CA SER A 90 8.26 -20.01 7.78
C SER A 90 7.49 -21.11 7.05
N GLY A 91 6.22 -20.85 6.72
CA GLY A 91 5.34 -21.82 6.08
C GLY A 91 5.57 -21.99 4.57
N GLY A 92 6.25 -21.04 3.93
CA GLY A 92 6.35 -20.97 2.47
C GLY A 92 5.00 -20.62 1.82
N LEU A 93 5.05 -19.97 0.66
CA LEU A 93 3.88 -19.86 -0.23
C LEU A 93 3.61 -21.27 -0.81
N ASN A 94 3.00 -22.16 -0.03
CA ASN A 94 2.56 -23.47 -0.50
C ASN A 94 1.39 -23.34 -1.46
#